data_AF-A0A015TTC8-F1
#
_entry.id   AF-A0A015TTC8-F1
#
_cell.length_a   1.000
_cell.length_b   1.000
_cell.length_c   1.000
_cell.angle_alpha   90.00
_cell.angle_beta   90.00
_cell.angle_gamma   90.00
#
_symmetry.space_group_name_H-M   'P 1'
#
loop_
_entity.id
_entity.type
_entity.pdbx_description
1 polymer ?
#
loop_
_entity_poly.entity_id
_entity_poly.type
_entity_poly.pdbx_seq_one_letter_code
_entity_poly.pdbx_strand_id
1 'polypeptide(L)'
;MASDTFRKADYLIFEKLWQWATRRHPKKGKYWIADRYFTRVKNRNWCFVANFKKGKTDDRIALKRLYDTKITRYVKVKGEANPFDPEWTEYFEKRKTYKMLQSLNGRKSLLYMWERQDHLCPVCGKPIDKEHPWGTSQQIVNGKKVNNLLHDSCRRKVIQTNKM
;
A
#
# COMPACT_ATOMS: atom_id res chain seq x y z
N MET A 1 20.60 -8.67 -5.79
CA MET A 1 19.36 -7.91 -6.08
C MET A 1 19.04 -6.97 -4.91
N ALA A 2 18.12 -6.00 -5.05
CA ALA A 2 17.78 -5.06 -3.96
C ALA A 2 17.36 -5.76 -2.64
N SER A 3 16.75 -6.95 -2.73
CA SER A 3 16.39 -7.78 -1.58
C SER A 3 17.61 -8.26 -0.78
N ASP A 4 18.69 -8.68 -1.47
CA ASP A 4 19.93 -9.13 -0.81
C ASP A 4 20.65 -7.96 -0.15
N THR A 5 20.64 -6.78 -0.79
CA THR A 5 21.17 -5.55 -0.23
C THR A 5 20.45 -5.17 1.06
N PHE A 6 19.11 -5.27 1.10
CA PHE A 6 18.35 -5.03 2.32
C PHE A 6 18.64 -6.06 3.42
N ARG A 7 18.76 -7.34 3.08
CA ARG A 7 19.13 -8.37 4.05
C ARG A 7 20.52 -8.11 4.65
N LYS A 8 21.49 -7.71 3.82
CA LYS A 8 22.83 -7.32 4.27
C LYS A 8 22.79 -6.09 5.17
N ALA A 9 22.01 -5.07 4.80
CA ALA A 9 21.85 -3.87 5.62
C ALA A 9 21.21 -4.18 6.98
N ASP A 10 20.15 -5.00 7.02
CA ASP A 10 19.49 -5.44 8.26
C ASP A 10 20.49 -6.18 9.18
N TYR A 11 21.34 -7.04 8.61
CA TYR A 11 22.38 -7.74 9.37
C TYR A 11 23.40 -6.77 9.97
N LEU A 12 23.92 -5.82 9.18
CA LEU A 12 24.88 -4.83 9.67
C LEU A 12 24.27 -3.93 10.75
N ILE A 13 23.00 -3.53 10.60
CA ILE A 13 22.28 -2.76 11.62
C ILE A 13 22.17 -3.58 12.91
N PHE A 14 21.81 -4.86 12.81
CA PHE A 14 21.76 -5.75 13.97
C PHE A 14 23.12 -5.82 14.69
N GLU A 15 24.23 -6.01 13.97
CA GLU A 15 25.56 -6.05 14.57
C GLU A 15 25.89 -4.76 15.32
N LYS A 16 25.58 -3.60 14.74
CA LYS A 16 25.82 -2.30 15.40
C LYS A 16 24.95 -2.12 16.64
N LEU A 17 23.69 -2.54 16.60
CA LEU A 17 22.79 -2.51 17.76
C LEU A 17 23.25 -3.47 18.87
N TRP A 18 23.73 -4.66 18.51
CA TRP A 18 24.26 -5.61 19.47
C TRP A 18 25.54 -5.10 20.15
N GLN A 19 26.48 -4.54 19.38
CA GLN A 19 27.68 -3.90 19.91
C GLN A 19 27.34 -2.71 20.82
N TRP A 20 26.38 -1.88 20.42
CA TRP A 20 25.91 -0.78 21.26
C TRP A 20 25.30 -1.28 22.58
N ALA A 21 24.42 -2.28 22.52
CA ALA A 21 23.71 -2.78 23.70
C ALA A 21 24.67 -3.46 24.70
N THR A 22 25.65 -4.20 24.20
CA THR A 22 26.72 -4.82 25.01
C THR A 22 27.64 -3.78 25.64
N ARG A 23 28.06 -2.76 24.89
CA ARG A 23 28.85 -1.64 25.44
C ARG A 23 28.09 -0.82 26.47
N ARG A 24 26.79 -0.63 26.29
CA ARG A 24 25.93 0.12 27.22
C ARG A 24 25.75 -0.59 28.56
N HIS A 25 25.82 -1.92 28.58
CA HIS A 25 25.60 -2.72 29.78
C HIS A 25 26.76 -3.70 30.04
N PRO A 26 27.97 -3.20 30.36
CA PRO A 26 29.17 -4.02 30.48
C PRO A 26 29.09 -5.06 31.61
N LYS A 27 28.26 -4.81 32.64
CA LYS A 27 28.07 -5.71 33.79
C LYS A 27 26.91 -6.70 33.62
N LYS A 28 26.23 -6.71 32.46
CA LYS A 28 25.07 -7.59 32.22
C LYS A 28 25.42 -8.64 31.18
N GLY A 29 24.89 -9.85 31.39
CA GLY A 29 25.10 -10.97 30.47
C GLY A 29 24.38 -10.76 29.14
N LYS A 30 24.86 -11.46 28.10
CA LYS A 30 24.29 -11.42 26.74
C LYS A 30 22.81 -11.77 26.70
N TYR A 31 22.36 -12.74 27.49
CA TYR A 31 20.96 -13.14 27.56
C TYR A 31 20.06 -12.02 28.11
N TRP A 32 20.51 -11.30 29.14
CA TRP A 32 19.77 -10.17 29.68
C TRP A 32 19.69 -9.02 28.67
N ILE A 33 20.76 -8.78 27.91
CA ILE A 33 20.77 -7.77 26.84
C ILE A 33 19.79 -8.15 25.73
N ALA A 34 19.78 -9.42 25.32
CA ALA A 34 18.85 -9.95 24.34
C ALA A 34 17.39 -9.76 24.83
N ASP A 35 17.07 -10.19 26.05
CA ASP A 35 15.72 -10.03 26.61
C ASP A 35 15.28 -8.56 26.70
N ARG A 36 16.19 -7.66 27.10
CA ARG A 36 15.88 -6.23 27.26
C ARG A 36 15.59 -5.52 25.94
N TYR A 37 16.35 -5.82 24.88
CA TYR A 37 16.31 -5.05 23.63
C TYR A 37 15.76 -5.81 22.43
N PHE A 38 15.82 -7.14 22.44
CA PHE A 38 15.51 -7.99 21.30
C PHE A 38 14.39 -8.97 21.66
N THR A 39 13.16 -8.58 21.38
CA THR A 39 11.97 -9.36 21.76
C THR A 39 11.32 -10.00 20.55
N ARG A 40 10.32 -10.87 20.81
CA ARG A 40 9.45 -11.40 19.79
C ARG A 40 8.34 -10.40 19.47
N VAL A 41 8.18 -10.07 18.19
CA VAL A 41 7.07 -9.23 17.69
C VAL A 41 6.31 -10.04 16.66
N LYS A 42 5.04 -10.35 16.95
CA LYS A 42 4.20 -11.27 16.16
C LYS A 42 4.92 -12.62 15.98
N ASN A 43 5.18 -13.04 14.74
CA ASN A 43 5.83 -14.30 14.43
C ASN A 43 7.35 -14.19 14.20
N ARG A 44 7.98 -13.10 14.64
CA ARG A 44 9.42 -12.88 14.43
C ARG A 44 10.16 -12.63 15.74
N ASN A 45 11.29 -13.30 15.87
CA ASN A 45 12.23 -13.14 16.98
C ASN A 45 13.34 -12.15 16.59
N TRP A 46 14.12 -11.73 17.60
CA TRP A 46 15.24 -10.80 17.43
C TRP A 46 14.82 -9.49 16.76
N CYS A 47 13.69 -8.93 17.21
CA CYS A 47 13.25 -7.60 16.82
C CYS A 47 13.78 -6.61 17.85
N PHE A 48 14.57 -5.62 17.40
CA PHE A 48 15.00 -4.54 18.28
C PHE A 48 13.79 -3.70 18.68
N VAL A 49 13.51 -3.58 19.97
CA VAL A 49 12.35 -2.88 20.52
C VAL A 49 12.79 -1.85 21.55
N ALA A 50 12.25 -0.64 21.42
CA ALA A 50 12.33 0.40 22.43
C ALA A 50 11.00 0.46 23.17
N ASN A 51 11.03 0.19 24.47
CA ASN A 51 9.90 0.39 25.36
C ASN A 51 9.94 1.83 25.92
N PHE A 52 8.80 2.52 25.92
CA PHE A 52 8.66 3.85 26.52
C PHE A 52 7.25 4.00 27.10
N LYS A 53 7.13 4.85 28.12
CA LYS A 53 5.84 5.14 28.74
C LYS A 53 5.18 6.29 28.02
N LYS A 54 3.97 6.07 27.51
CA LYS A 54 3.11 7.16 27.00
C LYS A 54 1.88 7.23 27.88
N GLY A 55 1.90 8.12 28.88
CA GLY A 55 0.83 8.21 29.88
C GLY A 55 0.75 6.95 30.75
N LYS A 56 -0.45 6.36 30.88
CA LYS A 56 -0.69 5.14 31.69
C LYS A 56 -0.38 3.83 30.96
N THR A 57 -0.03 3.88 29.67
CA THR A 57 0.21 2.68 28.86
C THR A 57 1.69 2.53 28.53
N ASP A 58 2.20 1.31 28.74
CA ASP A 58 3.51 0.91 28.23
C ASP A 58 3.41 0.74 26.71
N ASP A 59 4.03 1.66 25.98
CA ASP A 59 4.12 1.61 24.54
C ASP A 59 5.47 1.02 24.11
N ARG A 60 5.47 0.39 22.94
CA ARG A 60 6.66 -0.21 22.36
C ARG A 60 6.75 0.11 20.87
N ILE A 61 7.94 0.48 20.42
CA ILE A 61 8.25 0.64 19.00
C ILE A 61 9.29 -0.40 18.62
N ALA A 62 8.98 -1.19 17.59
CA ALA A 62 9.91 -2.13 16.99
C ALA A 62 10.58 -1.49 15.77
N LEU A 63 11.89 -1.70 15.63
CA LEU A 63 12.63 -1.29 14.44
C LEU A 63 12.10 -2.04 13.22
N LYS A 64 11.70 -1.30 12.19
CA LYS A 64 11.28 -1.86 10.91
C LYS A 64 12.49 -2.41 10.16
N ARG A 65 12.41 -3.65 9.69
CA ARG A 65 13.45 -4.26 8.84
C ARG A 65 13.37 -3.72 7.42
N LEU A 66 14.51 -3.47 6.80
CA LEU A 66 14.56 -3.03 5.42
C LEU A 66 14.01 -4.10 4.47
N TYR A 67 14.25 -5.38 4.78
CA TYR A 67 13.73 -6.51 4.00
C TYR A 67 12.20 -6.51 3.86
N ASP A 68 11.47 -5.92 4.80
CA ASP A 68 9.99 -5.80 4.72
C ASP A 68 9.52 -4.74 3.72
N THR A 69 10.44 -3.94 3.19
CA THR A 69 10.12 -2.94 2.19
C THR A 69 9.79 -3.63 0.89
N LYS A 70 8.52 -3.54 0.48
CA LYS A 70 8.05 -4.08 -0.80
C LYS A 70 8.85 -3.44 -1.93
N ILE A 71 9.58 -4.26 -2.67
CA ILE A 71 10.30 -3.83 -3.87
C ILE A 71 9.29 -3.75 -5.01
N THR A 72 8.80 -2.54 -5.31
CA THR A 72 7.94 -2.29 -6.47
C THR A 72 8.80 -1.98 -7.68
N ARG A 73 8.61 -2.74 -8.76
CA ARG A 73 9.23 -2.41 -10.05
C ARG A 73 8.27 -1.56 -10.87
N TYR A 74 8.74 -0.40 -11.28
CA TYR A 74 7.99 0.48 -12.16
C TYR A 74 8.46 0.26 -13.60
N VAL A 75 7.50 0.04 -14.50
CA VAL A 75 7.77 0.03 -15.94
C VAL A 75 7.99 1.48 -16.37
N LYS A 76 9.19 1.81 -16.85
CA LYS A 76 9.49 3.16 -17.34
C LYS A 76 8.58 3.55 -18.51
N VAL A 77 8.36 4.85 -18.69
CA VAL A 77 7.75 5.38 -19.91
C VAL A 77 8.77 5.21 -21.04
N LYS A 78 8.34 4.86 -22.26
CA LYS A 78 9.21 4.82 -23.44
C LYS A 78 9.77 6.22 -23.67
N GLY A 79 11.07 6.33 -23.95
CA GLY A 79 11.72 7.64 -24.07
C GLY A 79 11.16 8.50 -25.21
N GLU A 80 10.76 7.86 -26.30
CA GLU A 80 10.18 8.49 -27.49
C GLU A 80 8.69 8.85 -27.34
N ALA A 81 8.03 8.40 -26.25
CA ALA A 81 6.59 8.54 -26.12
C ALA A 81 6.18 9.98 -25.81
N ASN A 82 5.45 10.60 -26.74
CA ASN A 82 4.87 11.93 -26.58
C ASN A 82 3.37 11.84 -26.20
N PRO A 83 2.94 12.37 -25.03
CA PRO A 83 1.53 12.35 -24.61
C PRO A 83 0.55 13.08 -25.52
N PHE A 84 1.02 14.01 -26.36
CA PHE A 84 0.18 14.82 -27.23
C PHE A 84 0.18 14.34 -28.68
N ASP A 85 0.97 13.31 -28.99
CA ASP A 85 1.03 12.72 -30.31
C ASP A 85 0.00 11.58 -30.41
N PRO A 86 -0.93 11.63 -31.37
CA PRO A 86 -1.93 10.59 -31.58
C PRO A 86 -1.37 9.18 -31.71
N GLU A 87 -0.16 9.02 -32.26
CA GLU A 87 0.51 7.71 -32.41
C GLU A 87 0.71 7.01 -31.06
N TRP A 88 0.92 7.77 -29.98
CA TRP A 88 1.16 7.24 -28.64
C TRP A 88 -0.09 7.08 -27.79
N THR A 89 -1.28 7.38 -28.33
CA THR A 89 -2.56 7.33 -27.59
C THR A 89 -2.79 5.95 -26.97
N GLU A 90 -2.72 4.89 -27.79
CA GLU A 90 -2.94 3.51 -27.33
C GLU A 90 -1.92 3.09 -26.25
N TYR A 91 -0.68 3.57 -26.38
CA TYR A 91 0.37 3.30 -25.39
C TYR A 91 0.03 3.91 -24.02
N PHE A 92 -0.42 5.17 -23.98
CA PHE A 92 -0.80 5.82 -22.72
C PHE A 92 -2.09 5.25 -22.14
N GLU A 93 -3.05 4.85 -22.97
CA GLU A 93 -4.26 4.15 -22.54
C GLU A 93 -3.94 2.81 -21.86
N LYS A 94 -3.14 1.95 -22.52
CA LYS A 94 -2.66 0.69 -21.92
C LYS A 94 -1.95 0.92 -20.59
N ARG A 95 -1.19 2.01 -20.46
CA ARG A 95 -0.54 2.38 -19.20
C ARG A 95 -1.52 2.84 -18.12
N LYS A 96 -2.57 3.59 -18.47
CA LYS A 96 -3.63 3.98 -17.53
C LYS A 96 -4.35 2.73 -17.00
N THR A 97 -4.74 1.82 -17.88
CA THR A 97 -5.34 0.52 -17.55
C THR A 97 -4.41 -0.31 -16.66
N TYR A 98 -3.12 -0.41 -17.00
CA TYR A 98 -2.14 -1.12 -16.18
C TYR A 98 -2.02 -0.50 -14.77
N LYS A 99 -1.93 0.83 -14.65
CA LYS A 99 -1.89 1.52 -13.35
C LYS A 99 -3.14 1.24 -12.53
N MET A 100 -4.30 1.19 -13.17
CA MET A 100 -5.57 0.87 -12.52
C MET A 100 -5.60 -0.57 -12.02
N LEU A 101 -5.25 -1.55 -12.86
CA LEU A 101 -5.12 -2.96 -12.47
C LEU A 101 -4.17 -3.17 -11.29
N GLN A 102 -3.02 -2.49 -11.27
CA GLN A 102 -2.10 -2.53 -10.13
C GLN A 102 -2.72 -1.99 -8.84
N SER A 103 -3.60 -0.98 -8.92
CA SER A 103 -4.31 -0.44 -7.77
C SER A 103 -5.42 -1.38 -7.24
N LEU A 104 -5.98 -2.19 -8.14
CA LEU A 104 -7.02 -3.18 -7.85
C LEU A 104 -6.46 -4.55 -7.47
N ASN A 105 -5.15 -4.76 -7.56
CA ASN A 105 -4.51 -6.05 -7.27
C ASN A 105 -4.83 -6.51 -5.83
N GLY A 106 -5.37 -7.73 -5.71
CA GLY A 106 -5.86 -8.30 -4.44
C GLY A 106 -7.27 -7.86 -4.03
N ARG A 107 -7.90 -6.90 -4.73
CA ARG A 107 -9.26 -6.39 -4.45
C ARG A 107 -10.26 -6.96 -5.45
N LYS A 108 -10.50 -8.27 -5.39
CA LYS A 108 -11.31 -9.03 -6.38
C LYS A 108 -12.69 -8.43 -6.66
N SER A 109 -13.40 -7.95 -5.63
CA SER A 109 -14.73 -7.35 -5.80
C SER A 109 -14.69 -6.04 -6.60
N LEU A 110 -13.68 -5.19 -6.35
CA LEU A 110 -13.51 -3.95 -7.09
C LEU A 110 -13.11 -4.23 -8.55
N LEU A 111 -12.21 -5.19 -8.76
CA LEU A 111 -11.82 -5.63 -10.10
C LEU A 111 -13.03 -6.11 -10.89
N TYR A 112 -13.85 -6.99 -10.30
CA TYR A 112 -15.08 -7.47 -10.93
C TYR A 112 -16.05 -6.33 -11.30
N MET A 113 -16.28 -5.37 -10.40
CA MET A 113 -17.14 -4.22 -10.71
C MET A 113 -16.58 -3.36 -11.84
N TRP A 114 -15.26 -3.17 -11.87
CA TRP A 114 -14.58 -2.39 -12.90
C TRP A 114 -14.73 -3.05 -14.28
N GLU A 115 -14.48 -4.35 -14.39
CA GLU A 115 -14.66 -5.11 -15.65
C GLU A 115 -16.12 -5.14 -16.09
N ARG A 116 -17.06 -5.37 -15.17
CA ARG A 116 -18.50 -5.38 -15.50
C ARG A 116 -19.01 -4.03 -16.02
N GLN A 117 -18.35 -2.94 -15.62
CA GLN A 117 -18.69 -1.58 -16.04
C GLN A 117 -17.97 -1.15 -17.33
N ASP A 118 -17.26 -2.07 -18.00
CA ASP A 118 -16.40 -1.75 -19.14
C ASP A 118 -15.42 -0.61 -18.84
N HIS A 119 -14.95 -0.57 -17.58
CA HIS A 119 -14.08 0.45 -17.01
C HIS A 119 -14.68 1.86 -16.97
N LEU A 120 -15.97 2.05 -17.29
CA LEU A 120 -16.65 3.34 -17.32
C LEU A 120 -17.48 3.62 -16.06
N CYS A 121 -17.63 4.89 -15.73
CA CYS A 121 -18.57 5.35 -14.71
C CYS A 121 -19.99 5.35 -15.29
N PRO A 122 -20.96 4.62 -14.71
CA PRO A 122 -22.33 4.53 -15.25
C PRO A 122 -23.13 5.84 -15.14
N VAL A 123 -22.60 6.87 -14.47
CA VAL A 123 -23.28 8.18 -14.32
C VAL A 123 -22.79 9.19 -15.36
N CYS A 124 -21.50 9.23 -15.65
CA CYS A 124 -20.92 10.24 -16.55
C CYS A 124 -20.31 9.67 -17.82
N GLY A 125 -20.25 8.34 -17.97
CA GLY A 125 -19.66 7.65 -19.12
C GLY A 125 -18.13 7.77 -19.23
N LYS A 126 -17.46 8.46 -18.30
CA LYS A 126 -16.00 8.63 -18.32
C LYS A 126 -15.29 7.42 -17.69
N PRO A 127 -14.03 7.13 -18.09
CA PRO A 127 -13.25 6.06 -17.49
C PRO A 127 -13.08 6.20 -15.97
N ILE A 128 -13.19 5.07 -15.27
CA ILE A 128 -12.78 4.90 -13.88
C ILE A 128 -11.30 4.50 -13.92
N ASP A 129 -10.43 5.44 -13.59
CA ASP A 129 -8.97 5.26 -13.60
C ASP A 129 -8.37 5.62 -12.24
N LYS A 130 -7.03 5.57 -12.14
CA LYS A 130 -6.31 5.93 -10.92
C LYS A 130 -6.20 7.45 -10.70
N GLU A 131 -6.42 8.25 -11.74
CA GLU A 131 -6.16 9.69 -11.73
C GLU A 131 -7.31 10.44 -11.05
N HIS A 132 -8.54 9.96 -11.25
CA HIS A 132 -9.74 10.57 -10.67
C HIS A 132 -10.19 9.84 -9.41
N PRO A 133 -10.57 10.54 -8.33
CA PRO A 133 -11.09 9.90 -7.13
C PRO A 133 -12.46 9.26 -7.39
N TRP A 134 -12.61 8.02 -6.95
CA TRP A 134 -13.82 7.21 -7.08
C TRP A 134 -14.04 6.36 -5.84
N GLY A 135 -15.27 5.88 -5.69
CA GLY A 135 -15.66 4.98 -4.61
C GLY A 135 -16.80 4.08 -5.03
N THR A 136 -17.13 3.13 -4.16
CA THR A 136 -18.30 2.27 -4.34
C THR A 136 -19.57 3.00 -3.95
N SER A 137 -20.64 2.79 -4.70
CA SER A 137 -21.98 3.26 -4.38
C SER A 137 -22.98 2.14 -4.64
N GLN A 138 -23.89 1.93 -3.68
CA GLN A 138 -24.97 0.97 -3.81
C GLN A 138 -26.16 1.62 -4.49
N GLN A 139 -26.66 0.99 -5.54
CA GLN A 139 -27.84 1.41 -6.30
C GLN A 139 -28.85 0.26 -6.35
N ILE A 140 -30.13 0.58 -6.44
CA ILE A 140 -31.19 -0.42 -6.64
C ILE A 140 -31.48 -0.46 -8.15
N VAL A 141 -31.21 -1.59 -8.79
CA VAL A 141 -31.49 -1.82 -10.20
C VAL A 141 -32.42 -3.03 -10.29
N ASN A 142 -33.61 -2.85 -10.87
CA ASN A 142 -34.64 -3.89 -10.99
C ASN A 142 -34.95 -4.58 -9.65
N GLY A 143 -35.11 -3.79 -8.58
CA GLY A 143 -35.39 -4.29 -7.22
C GLY A 143 -34.22 -4.98 -6.52
N LYS A 144 -33.06 -5.14 -7.17
CA LYS A 144 -31.85 -5.75 -6.58
C LYS A 144 -30.81 -4.70 -6.21
N LYS A 145 -30.16 -4.90 -5.06
CA LYS A 145 -29.03 -4.07 -4.60
C LYS A 145 -27.78 -4.43 -5.41
N VAL A 146 -27.24 -3.44 -6.13
CA VAL A 146 -26.03 -3.58 -6.94
C VAL A 146 -25.01 -2.52 -6.53
N ASN A 147 -23.76 -2.91 -6.32
CA ASN A 147 -22.67 -1.96 -6.09
C ASN A 147 -21.99 -1.59 -7.41
N ASN A 148 -21.73 -0.30 -7.61
CA ASN A 148 -21.02 0.25 -8.76
C ASN A 148 -19.85 1.15 -8.32
N LEU A 149 -18.81 1.22 -9.13
CA LEU A 149 -17.74 2.20 -9.04
C LEU A 149 -18.19 3.50 -9.70
N LEU A 150 -18.19 4.57 -8.91
CA LEU A 150 -18.58 5.91 -9.35
C LEU A 150 -17.47 6.88 -8.99
N HIS A 151 -17.20 7.88 -9.85
CA HIS A 151 -16.40 9.04 -9.45
C HIS A 151 -17.04 9.72 -8.24
N ASP A 152 -16.22 10.29 -7.36
CA ASP A 152 -16.74 10.94 -6.15
C ASP A 152 -17.68 12.10 -6.46
N SER A 153 -17.43 12.83 -7.55
CA SER A 153 -18.35 13.86 -8.06
C SER A 153 -19.71 13.27 -8.47
N CYS A 154 -19.72 12.13 -9.17
CA CYS A 154 -20.92 11.41 -9.55
C CYS A 154 -21.69 10.88 -8.34
N ARG A 155 -20.99 10.32 -7.34
CA ARG A 155 -21.60 9.85 -6.08
C ARG A 155 -22.37 10.97 -5.37
N ARG A 156 -21.75 12.16 -5.25
CA ARG A 156 -22.39 13.32 -4.62
C ARG A 156 -23.68 13.73 -5.34
N LYS A 157 -23.67 13.74 -6.68
CA LYS A 157 -24.85 14.07 -7.50
C LYS A 157 -25.99 13.06 -7.29
N VAL A 158 -25.68 11.77 -7.24
CA VAL A 158 -26.69 10.71 -7.00
C VAL A 158 -27.31 10.83 -5.61
N ILE A 159 -26.53 11.18 -4.59
CA ILE A 159 -27.05 11.37 -3.22
C ILE A 159 -27.98 12.59 -3.14
N GLN A 160 -27.65 13.68 -3.84
CA GLN A 160 -28.46 14.89 -3.87
C GLN A 160 -29.81 14.66 -4.57
N THR A 161 -29.80 13.94 -5.69
CA THR A 161 -31.02 13.62 -6.46
C THR A 161 -31.97 12.67 -5.72
N ASN A 162 -31.46 11.77 -4.88
CA ASN A 162 -32.29 10.87 -4.07
C ASN A 162 -32.88 11.52 -2.79
N LYS A 163 -32.52 12.79 -2.49
CA LYS A 163 -33.03 13.54 -1.33
C LYS A 163 -34.16 14.52 -1.70
N MET A 164 -34.44 14.70 -2.99
CA MET A 164 -35.56 15.48 -3.50
C MET A 164 -36.70 14.52 -3.83
#